data_AF-A0A1W9WXX6-F1
#
_entry.id   AF-A0A1W9WXX6-F1
#
_cell.length_a   1.000
_cell.length_b   1.000
_cell.length_c   1.000
_cell.angle_alpha   90.00
_cell.angle_beta   90.00
_cell.angle_gamma   90.00
#
_symmetry.space_group_name_H-M   'P 1'
#
loop_
_entity.id
_entity.type
_entity.pdbx_description
1 polymer ?
#
loop_
_entity_poly.entity_id
_entity_poly.type
_entity_poly.pdbx_seq_one_letter_code
_entity_poly.pdbx_strand_id
1 'polypeptide(L)'
;MELFDYYQYTYGKECVGDLNNLVFTDNKKYKEVAERLAQQTGKKIISHLPYIDEKFSYYDPEKQAYLNSKKNLEFLTTAIPKRVVVHSDLLKTVLSEMDFPVYLKGVHGIGGNYVVKLNSIKELENHSKLLSLMSEVVIEERFEHDLNFNVQCCISSAGELSFLGYSTQLLSETLHIGNCVYLNSTFEHLPAPVQLITEEACQSAYRLGYSGLVGLDILYRQRDNRAVLIDPNFRWNGSTTANLLGNIIFEKTKQNYMFWLGFSTTRYDKFSDLLTKFRRHLDNGEIFIIGGVNREMENNFVLGLALVGSRLVDLEENRKFCLENL
;
A
#
# COMPACT_ATOMS: atom_id res chain seq x y z
N MET A 1 5.41 -24.15 -7.27
CA MET A 1 4.86 -22.88 -6.75
C MET A 1 3.68 -22.55 -7.65
N GLU A 2 2.49 -23.03 -7.29
CA GLU A 2 1.27 -22.80 -8.08
C GLU A 2 0.94 -21.31 -8.01
N LEU A 3 0.93 -20.66 -9.18
CA LEU A 3 0.57 -19.25 -9.30
C LEU A 3 -0.87 -19.05 -8.84
N PHE A 4 -1.05 -18.18 -7.85
CA PHE A 4 -2.36 -17.77 -7.35
C PHE A 4 -3.12 -16.99 -8.43
N ASP A 5 -4.34 -17.43 -8.76
CA ASP A 5 -5.29 -16.62 -9.52
C ASP A 5 -5.67 -15.39 -8.68
N TYR A 6 -5.27 -14.19 -9.13
CA TYR A 6 -5.45 -12.94 -8.41
C TYR A 6 -6.47 -12.04 -9.10
N TYR A 7 -7.46 -11.56 -8.33
CA TYR A 7 -8.41 -10.54 -8.77
C TYR A 7 -8.19 -9.25 -7.98
N GLN A 8 -7.82 -8.17 -8.67
CA GLN A 8 -7.77 -6.81 -8.13
C GLN A 8 -9.10 -6.12 -8.42
N TYR A 9 -9.84 -5.73 -7.38
CA TYR A 9 -11.17 -5.14 -7.55
C TYR A 9 -11.15 -3.62 -7.47
N THR A 10 -11.64 -2.96 -8.52
CA THR A 10 -11.95 -1.53 -8.55
C THR A 10 -13.44 -1.30 -8.33
N TYR A 11 -13.78 -0.24 -7.58
CA TYR A 11 -15.14 0.28 -7.47
C TYR A 11 -15.67 0.68 -8.86
N GLY A 12 -16.77 0.07 -9.31
CA GLY A 12 -17.49 0.38 -10.55
C GLY A 12 -18.71 -0.53 -10.70
N LYS A 13 -19.83 -0.01 -11.23
CA LYS A 13 -21.08 -0.78 -11.43
C LYS A 13 -21.00 -1.67 -12.68
N GLU A 14 -21.68 -2.82 -12.57
CA GLU A 14 -22.17 -3.73 -13.62
C GLU A 14 -21.24 -4.06 -14.80
N CYS A 15 -20.73 -5.30 -14.82
CA CYS A 15 -20.30 -6.01 -16.03
C CYS A 15 -20.53 -7.52 -15.85
N VAL A 16 -20.93 -8.21 -16.91
CA VAL A 16 -21.56 -9.55 -16.93
C VAL A 16 -20.52 -10.68 -17.12
N GLY A 17 -20.63 -11.81 -16.38
CA GLY A 17 -19.95 -13.09 -16.72
C GLY A 17 -19.38 -13.94 -15.56
N ASP A 18 -19.52 -15.27 -15.68
CA ASP A 18 -19.77 -16.33 -14.65
C ASP A 18 -18.64 -16.76 -13.67
N LEU A 19 -17.71 -15.86 -13.36
CA LEU A 19 -16.65 -15.87 -12.32
C LEU A 19 -15.61 -14.77 -12.64
N ASN A 20 -15.77 -14.13 -13.81
CA ASN A 20 -14.89 -13.10 -14.34
C ASN A 20 -15.30 -11.67 -13.97
N ASN A 21 -16.36 -11.47 -13.18
CA ASN A 21 -16.81 -10.13 -12.78
C ASN A 21 -17.48 -10.14 -11.41
N LEU A 22 -16.68 -10.00 -10.36
CA LEU A 22 -17.19 -9.86 -9.00
C LEU A 22 -17.22 -8.38 -8.62
N VAL A 23 -18.41 -7.80 -8.75
CA VAL A 23 -18.66 -6.40 -8.40
C VAL A 23 -19.28 -6.32 -7.02
N PHE A 24 -18.72 -5.49 -6.15
CA PHE A 24 -19.29 -5.14 -4.85
C PHE A 24 -19.29 -3.62 -4.68
N THR A 25 -20.33 -3.10 -4.04
CA THR A 25 -20.54 -1.65 -3.86
C THR A 25 -20.18 -1.17 -2.46
N ASP A 26 -19.99 -2.09 -1.52
CA ASP A 26 -19.79 -1.84 -0.11
C ASP A 26 -19.14 -3.06 0.56
N ASN A 27 -18.74 -2.89 1.82
CA ASN A 27 -18.06 -3.93 2.61
C ASN A 27 -18.93 -5.17 2.85
N LYS A 28 -20.27 -5.02 2.91
CA LYS A 28 -21.19 -6.14 3.14
C LYS A 28 -21.24 -7.03 1.90
N LYS A 29 -21.43 -6.45 0.71
CA LYS A 29 -21.40 -7.20 -0.54
C LYS A 29 -20.02 -7.80 -0.83
N TYR A 30 -18.95 -7.08 -0.50
CA TYR A 30 -17.59 -7.62 -0.60
C TYR A 30 -17.48 -8.93 0.20
N LYS A 31 -17.89 -8.90 1.47
CA LYS A 31 -17.90 -10.07 2.34
C LYS A 31 -18.73 -11.21 1.74
N GLU A 32 -19.98 -10.95 1.37
CA GLU A 32 -20.89 -11.96 0.79
C GLU A 32 -20.30 -12.64 -0.45
N VAL A 33 -19.68 -11.85 -1.33
CA VAL A 33 -19.03 -12.35 -2.55
C VAL A 33 -17.81 -13.20 -2.22
N ALA A 34 -16.93 -12.70 -1.36
CA ALA A 34 -15.70 -13.40 -1.00
C ALA A 34 -15.99 -14.73 -0.28
N GLU A 35 -16.97 -14.75 0.62
CA GLU A 35 -17.36 -15.97 1.34
C GLU A 35 -18.06 -16.98 0.44
N ARG A 36 -18.89 -16.53 -0.52
CA ARG A 36 -19.47 -17.41 -1.53
C ARG A 36 -18.38 -18.07 -2.39
N LEU A 37 -17.37 -17.30 -2.81
CA LEU A 37 -16.22 -17.85 -3.54
C LEU A 37 -15.47 -18.89 -2.72
N ALA A 38 -15.21 -18.61 -1.44
CA ALA A 38 -14.55 -19.55 -0.55
C ALA A 38 -15.30 -20.87 -0.45
N GLN A 39 -16.64 -20.81 -0.33
CA GLN A 39 -17.51 -22.00 -0.29
C GLN A 39 -17.48 -22.79 -1.60
N GLN A 40 -17.54 -22.11 -2.75
CA GLN A 40 -17.55 -22.75 -4.06
C GLN A 40 -16.22 -23.41 -4.41
N THR A 41 -15.11 -22.77 -4.04
CA THR A 41 -13.76 -23.22 -4.40
C THR A 41 -13.12 -24.12 -3.33
N GLY A 42 -13.64 -24.10 -2.10
CA GLY A 42 -13.00 -24.71 -0.93
C GLY A 42 -11.70 -24.02 -0.50
N LYS A 43 -11.35 -22.88 -1.12
CA LYS A 43 -10.12 -22.13 -0.82
C LYS A 43 -10.38 -21.03 0.21
N LYS A 44 -9.35 -20.70 0.99
CA LYS A 44 -9.35 -19.53 1.87
C LYS A 44 -9.06 -18.25 1.09
N ILE A 45 -9.63 -17.14 1.52
CA ILE A 45 -9.48 -15.83 0.90
C ILE A 45 -8.37 -15.04 1.57
N ILE A 46 -7.42 -14.55 0.76
CA ILE A 46 -6.47 -13.53 1.18
C ILE A 46 -7.15 -12.17 1.02
N SER A 47 -7.57 -11.57 2.14
CA SER A 47 -8.23 -10.26 2.10
C SER A 47 -7.30 -9.12 2.48
N HIS A 48 -7.56 -7.98 1.85
CA HIS A 48 -7.03 -6.68 2.27
C HIS A 48 -7.74 -6.14 3.53
N LEU A 49 -8.88 -6.73 3.91
CA LEU A 49 -9.76 -6.24 4.95
C LEU A 49 -10.19 -7.36 5.91
N PRO A 50 -10.26 -7.10 7.23
CA PRO A 50 -10.61 -8.10 8.23
C PRO A 50 -12.13 -8.31 8.33
N TYR A 51 -12.86 -8.31 7.21
CA TYR A 51 -14.33 -8.42 7.18
C TYR A 51 -14.83 -9.83 6.87
N ILE A 52 -13.96 -10.69 6.36
CA ILE A 52 -14.29 -12.07 6.02
C ILE A 52 -14.29 -12.90 7.30
N ASP A 53 -15.28 -13.76 7.46
CA ASP A 53 -15.35 -14.73 8.56
C ASP A 53 -14.07 -15.58 8.61
N GLU A 54 -13.56 -15.86 9.81
CA GLU A 54 -12.32 -16.60 10.05
C GLU A 54 -12.30 -17.95 9.30
N LYS A 55 -13.44 -18.63 9.18
CA LYS A 55 -13.51 -19.93 8.47
C LYS A 55 -13.16 -19.82 6.99
N PHE A 56 -13.40 -18.65 6.38
CA PHE A 56 -13.16 -18.38 4.97
C PHE A 56 -11.91 -17.54 4.74
N SER A 57 -11.37 -16.91 5.78
CA SER A 57 -10.18 -16.08 5.69
C SER A 57 -8.89 -16.90 5.81
N TYR A 58 -7.89 -16.50 5.02
CA TYR A 58 -6.52 -16.99 5.16
C TYR A 58 -5.87 -16.46 6.44
N TYR A 59 -6.18 -15.20 6.79
CA TYR A 59 -5.73 -14.57 8.03
C TYR A 59 -6.76 -14.73 9.13
N ASP A 60 -6.32 -14.82 10.37
CA ASP A 60 -7.18 -14.54 11.52
C ASP A 60 -7.62 -13.06 11.46
N PRO A 61 -8.93 -12.77 11.28
CA PRO A 61 -9.40 -11.40 11.09
C PRO A 61 -9.19 -10.51 12.32
N GLU A 62 -9.27 -11.05 13.53
CA GLU A 62 -9.09 -10.28 14.77
C GLU A 62 -7.63 -9.90 14.95
N LYS A 63 -6.71 -10.86 14.75
CA LYS A 63 -5.27 -10.59 14.78
C LYS A 63 -4.88 -9.62 13.67
N GLN A 64 -5.43 -9.80 12.47
CA GLN A 64 -5.21 -8.89 11.35
C GLN A 64 -5.67 -7.47 11.71
N ALA A 65 -6.89 -7.30 12.24
CA ALA A 65 -7.41 -6.00 12.64
C ALA A 65 -6.56 -5.35 13.74
N TYR A 66 -6.13 -6.13 14.73
CA TYR A 66 -5.25 -5.67 15.80
C TYR A 66 -3.91 -5.17 15.25
N LEU A 67 -3.23 -5.98 14.42
CA LEU A 67 -1.91 -5.67 13.88
C LEU A 67 -1.91 -4.52 12.87
N ASN A 68 -3.00 -4.32 12.12
CA ASN A 68 -3.16 -3.19 11.20
C ASN A 68 -3.63 -1.90 11.90
N SER A 69 -3.90 -1.93 13.21
CA SER A 69 -4.34 -0.73 13.94
C SER A 69 -3.14 0.11 14.37
N LYS A 70 -3.14 1.39 13.97
CA LYS A 70 -2.03 2.31 14.27
C LYS A 70 -1.82 2.55 15.76
N LYS A 71 -2.86 2.36 16.60
CA LYS A 71 -2.72 2.45 18.07
C LYS A 71 -1.83 1.36 18.67
N ASN A 72 -1.68 0.24 17.97
CA ASN A 72 -0.93 -0.92 18.46
C ASN A 72 0.51 -0.96 17.93
N LEU A 73 1.03 0.12 17.34
CA LEU A 73 2.40 0.13 16.79
C LEU A 73 3.46 -0.18 17.85
N GLU A 74 3.26 0.25 19.10
CA GLU A 74 4.18 -0.04 20.22
C GLU A 74 4.33 -1.54 20.52
N PHE A 75 3.32 -2.35 20.18
CA PHE A 75 3.42 -3.81 20.30
C PHE A 75 4.41 -4.40 19.29
N LEU A 76 4.61 -3.76 18.14
CA LEU A 76 5.45 -4.26 17.07
C LEU A 76 6.93 -3.93 17.29
N THR A 77 7.21 -2.68 17.65
CA THR A 77 8.57 -2.18 17.90
C THR A 77 8.50 -0.93 18.79
N THR A 78 9.59 -0.63 19.49
CA THR A 78 9.76 0.63 20.21
C THR A 78 10.19 1.79 19.29
N ALA A 79 10.64 1.50 18.07
CA ALA A 79 11.10 2.51 17.11
C ALA A 79 9.92 3.09 16.31
N ILE A 80 9.15 3.95 16.97
CA ILE A 80 8.00 4.66 16.40
C ILE A 80 8.11 6.17 16.67
N PRO A 81 7.42 7.05 15.91
CA PRO A 81 7.37 8.47 16.26
C PRO A 81 6.71 8.68 17.62
N LYS A 82 7.11 9.73 18.35
CA LYS A 82 6.36 10.14 19.55
C LYS A 82 4.93 10.44 19.16
N ARG A 83 3.99 9.88 19.90
CA ARG A 83 2.58 9.93 19.55
C ARG A 83 1.66 9.88 20.75
N VAL A 84 0.41 10.27 20.53
CA VAL A 84 -0.70 10.08 21.45
C VAL A 84 -1.94 9.65 20.67
N VAL A 85 -2.74 8.78 21.28
CA VAL A 85 -4.06 8.40 20.75
C VAL A 85 -5.10 9.16 21.56
N VAL A 86 -5.96 9.90 20.87
CA VAL A 86 -6.96 10.76 21.50
C VAL A 86 -8.32 10.51 20.88
N HIS A 87 -9.36 10.67 21.68
CA HIS A 87 -10.72 10.73 21.15
C HIS A 87 -10.92 12.07 20.39
N SER A 88 -11.71 12.06 19.34
CA SER A 88 -11.80 13.19 18.40
C SER A 88 -12.38 14.49 19.02
N ASP A 89 -13.16 14.37 20.09
CA ASP A 89 -13.69 15.50 20.87
C ASP A 89 -12.61 16.22 21.71
N LEU A 90 -11.55 15.52 22.13
CA LEU A 90 -10.42 16.07 22.89
C LEU A 90 -9.29 16.60 22.00
N LEU A 91 -9.38 16.38 20.70
CA LEU A 91 -8.31 16.68 19.73
C LEU A 91 -7.82 18.13 19.81
N LYS A 92 -8.75 19.10 19.89
CA LYS A 92 -8.39 20.53 19.96
C LYS A 92 -7.64 20.89 21.24
N THR A 93 -8.01 20.27 22.37
CA THR A 93 -7.35 20.49 23.66
C THR A 93 -5.92 19.97 23.61
N VAL A 94 -5.72 18.72 23.17
CA VAL A 94 -4.38 18.11 23.11
C VAL A 94 -3.47 18.84 22.11
N LEU A 95 -3.99 19.23 20.94
CA LEU A 95 -3.22 19.98 19.95
C LEU A 95 -2.76 21.37 20.43
N SER A 96 -3.44 21.96 21.42
CA SER A 96 -3.04 23.26 21.97
C SER A 96 -1.76 23.19 22.81
N GLU A 97 -1.34 21.99 23.21
CA GLU A 97 -0.17 21.73 24.06
C GLU A 97 0.99 21.08 23.28
N MET A 98 0.85 20.89 21.96
CA MET A 98 1.84 20.20 21.13
C MET A 98 2.63 21.14 20.23
N ASP A 99 3.88 20.76 19.96
CA ASP A 99 4.73 21.41 18.98
C ASP A 99 4.34 21.00 17.56
N PHE A 100 4.20 21.99 16.68
CA PHE A 100 3.89 21.78 15.26
C PHE A 100 5.17 21.73 14.41
N PRO A 101 5.17 21.02 13.25
CA PRO A 101 4.03 20.34 12.65
C PRO A 101 3.77 18.95 13.23
N VAL A 102 2.50 18.55 13.22
CA VAL A 102 2.03 17.22 13.64
C VAL A 102 1.32 16.51 12.49
N TYR A 103 1.26 15.18 12.57
CA TYR A 103 0.45 14.35 11.68
C TYR A 103 -0.74 13.78 12.43
N LEU A 104 -1.93 13.99 11.88
CA LEU A 104 -3.16 13.36 12.32
C LEU A 104 -3.44 12.13 11.45
N LYS A 105 -3.73 11.00 12.09
CA LYS A 105 -4.03 9.74 11.40
C LYS A 105 -5.23 9.06 12.07
N GLY A 106 -6.13 8.47 11.28
CA GLY A 106 -7.15 7.58 11.84
C GLY A 106 -6.53 6.32 12.44
N VAL A 107 -7.05 5.85 13.58
CA VAL A 107 -6.58 4.60 14.24
C VAL A 107 -6.81 3.37 13.37
N HIS A 108 -7.95 3.36 12.66
CA HIS A 108 -8.35 2.32 11.72
C HIS A 108 -8.49 2.96 10.33
N GLY A 109 -7.82 2.40 9.32
CA GLY A 109 -7.89 2.93 7.96
C GLY A 109 -6.97 2.20 6.99
N ILE A 110 -7.31 2.23 5.70
CA ILE A 110 -6.52 1.67 4.60
C ILE A 110 -6.01 2.79 3.70
N GLY A 111 -4.69 2.83 3.50
CA GLY A 111 -4.02 3.76 2.59
C GLY A 111 -4.04 5.19 3.14
N GLY A 112 -3.08 6.04 2.76
CA GLY A 112 -2.88 7.39 3.30
C GLY A 112 -4.06 8.38 3.21
N ASN A 113 -5.22 7.95 2.72
CA ASN A 113 -6.49 8.57 3.04
C ASN A 113 -6.56 8.70 4.57
N TYR A 114 -6.84 9.89 5.09
CA TYR A 114 -6.88 10.18 6.53
C TYR A 114 -5.55 10.53 7.21
N VAL A 115 -4.46 10.76 6.46
CA VAL A 115 -3.25 11.39 7.02
C VAL A 115 -3.27 12.89 6.73
N VAL A 116 -3.32 13.72 7.77
CA VAL A 116 -3.29 15.19 7.65
C VAL A 116 -2.07 15.73 8.36
N LYS A 117 -1.24 16.48 7.63
CA LYS A 117 -0.20 17.29 8.25
C LYS A 117 -0.80 18.63 8.66
N LEU A 118 -0.70 18.98 9.93
CA LEU A 118 -1.04 20.31 10.42
C LEU A 118 0.25 21.07 10.76
N ASN A 119 0.36 22.31 10.29
CA ASN A 119 1.41 23.25 10.69
C ASN A 119 0.93 24.22 11.78
N SER A 120 -0.37 24.28 12.04
CA SER A 120 -0.94 25.01 13.18
C SER A 120 -2.32 24.47 13.55
N ILE A 121 -2.77 24.74 14.78
CA ILE A 121 -4.12 24.35 15.24
C ILE A 121 -5.25 24.99 14.42
N LYS A 122 -5.02 26.15 13.79
CA LYS A 122 -6.03 26.85 12.97
C LYS A 122 -6.39 26.06 11.71
N GLU A 123 -5.47 25.25 11.19
CA GLU A 123 -5.70 24.42 10.01
C GLU A 123 -6.69 23.28 10.28
N LEU A 124 -6.97 22.95 11.55
CA LEU A 124 -7.87 21.88 11.94
C LEU A 124 -9.30 22.05 11.37
N GLU A 125 -9.78 23.30 11.28
CA GLU A 125 -11.12 23.62 10.79
C GLU A 125 -11.31 23.20 9.32
N ASN A 126 -10.24 23.25 8.52
CA ASN A 126 -10.23 22.81 7.12
C ASN A 126 -10.37 21.29 6.96
N HIS A 127 -10.20 20.53 8.05
CA HIS A 127 -10.27 19.07 8.06
C HIS A 127 -11.39 18.51 8.94
N SER A 128 -12.30 19.37 9.43
CA SER A 128 -13.40 19.00 10.34
C SER A 128 -14.25 17.81 9.85
N LYS A 129 -14.59 17.76 8.56
CA LYS A 129 -15.37 16.65 7.95
C LYS A 129 -14.60 15.33 7.92
N LEU A 130 -13.27 15.38 7.77
CA LEU A 130 -12.42 14.20 7.80
C LEU A 130 -12.37 13.64 9.23
N LEU A 131 -12.23 14.53 10.20
CA LEU A 131 -12.13 14.22 11.62
C LEU A 131 -13.45 13.74 12.22
N SER A 132 -14.60 14.23 11.74
CA SER A 132 -15.92 13.76 12.18
C SER A 132 -16.20 12.29 11.82
N LEU A 133 -15.41 11.70 10.93
CA LEU A 133 -15.51 10.29 10.56
C LEU A 133 -14.66 9.38 11.47
N MET A 134 -13.91 9.95 12.41
CA MET A 134 -13.02 9.20 13.30
C MET A 134 -13.45 9.37 14.76
N SER A 135 -13.67 8.27 15.46
CA SER A 135 -13.84 8.28 16.92
C SER A 135 -12.50 8.53 17.62
N GLU A 136 -11.42 7.94 17.10
CA GLU A 136 -10.08 8.05 17.65
C GLU A 136 -9.10 8.50 16.56
N VAL A 137 -8.21 9.41 16.95
CA VAL A 137 -7.17 9.98 16.10
C VAL A 137 -5.83 9.78 16.78
N VAL A 138 -4.84 9.40 15.99
CA VAL A 138 -3.45 9.43 16.43
C VAL A 138 -2.83 10.74 16.01
N ILE A 139 -2.21 11.43 16.98
CA ILE A 139 -1.35 12.59 16.75
C ILE A 139 0.10 12.13 16.85
N GLU A 140 0.88 12.30 15.80
CA GLU A 140 2.31 11.96 15.75
C GLU A 140 3.15 13.22 15.53
N GLU A 141 4.33 13.26 16.16
CA GLU A 141 5.34 14.26 15.84
C GLU A 141 5.87 14.08 14.41
N ARG A 142 6.35 15.16 13.80
CA ARG A 142 7.05 15.04 12.52
C ARG A 142 8.42 14.38 12.73
N PHE A 143 8.58 13.20 12.13
CA PHE A 143 9.90 12.61 11.92
C PHE A 143 10.48 13.10 10.58
N GLU A 144 11.51 13.94 10.64
CA GLU A 144 12.32 14.27 9.45
C GLU A 144 12.96 12.99 8.91
N HIS A 145 12.88 12.77 7.60
CA HIS A 145 13.35 11.56 6.93
C HIS A 145 13.77 11.89 5.51
N ASP A 146 14.62 11.02 4.96
CA ASP A 146 15.11 11.09 3.58
C ASP A 146 14.38 10.08 2.68
N LEU A 147 14.02 8.92 3.25
CA LEU A 147 13.34 7.84 2.55
C LEU A 147 12.14 7.35 3.34
N ASN A 148 11.08 6.98 2.62
CA ASN A 148 9.92 6.29 3.16
C ASN A 148 9.85 4.91 2.50
N PHE A 149 10.33 3.89 3.21
CA PHE A 149 10.36 2.52 2.74
C PHE A 149 9.01 1.85 2.95
N ASN A 150 8.61 1.05 1.98
CA ASN A 150 7.62 0.00 2.18
C ASN A 150 8.32 -1.35 2.03
N VAL A 151 8.51 -2.05 3.15
CA VAL A 151 9.21 -3.34 3.23
C VAL A 151 8.17 -4.46 3.21
N GLN A 152 8.34 -5.47 2.35
CA GLN A 152 7.40 -6.58 2.19
C GLN A 152 8.02 -7.90 2.60
N CYS A 153 7.32 -8.61 3.46
CA CYS A 153 7.71 -9.89 4.02
C CYS A 153 6.53 -10.87 4.07
N CYS A 154 6.83 -12.14 4.30
CA CYS A 154 5.87 -13.18 4.65
C CYS A 154 6.37 -13.91 5.91
N ILE A 155 5.47 -14.15 6.86
CA ILE A 155 5.72 -14.95 8.07
C ILE A 155 5.09 -16.32 7.84
N SER A 156 5.89 -17.38 7.87
CA SER A 156 5.38 -18.75 7.77
C SER A 156 4.65 -19.19 9.04
N SER A 157 3.92 -20.31 8.99
CA SER A 157 3.29 -20.88 10.19
C SER A 157 4.31 -21.34 11.25
N ALA A 158 5.57 -21.59 10.83
CA ALA A 158 6.69 -21.89 11.72
C ALA A 158 7.39 -20.63 12.26
N GLY A 159 6.95 -19.44 11.86
CA GLY A 159 7.55 -18.17 12.27
C GLY A 159 8.78 -17.76 11.47
N GLU A 160 9.04 -18.43 10.34
CA GLU A 160 10.15 -18.08 9.46
C GLU A 160 9.80 -16.83 8.64
N LEU A 161 10.75 -15.90 8.56
CA LEU A 161 10.62 -14.67 7.79
C LEU A 161 11.14 -14.88 6.37
N SER A 162 10.28 -14.65 5.38
CA SER A 162 10.66 -14.57 3.96
C SER A 162 10.57 -13.13 3.48
N PHE A 163 11.69 -12.58 3.01
CA PHE A 163 11.73 -11.27 2.38
C PHE A 163 11.16 -11.33 0.97
N LEU A 164 10.24 -10.42 0.62
CA LEU A 164 9.58 -10.39 -0.69
C LEU A 164 10.06 -9.24 -1.58
N GLY A 165 10.68 -8.22 -1.00
CA GLY A 165 11.12 -7.00 -1.70
C GLY A 165 10.86 -5.75 -0.88
N TYR A 166 11.42 -4.63 -1.34
CA TYR A 166 11.11 -3.32 -0.78
C TYR A 166 10.96 -2.28 -1.88
N SER A 167 10.30 -1.19 -1.53
CA SER A 167 10.15 -0.02 -2.37
C SER A 167 10.31 1.26 -1.56
N THR A 168 10.56 2.38 -2.23
CA THR A 168 10.45 3.72 -1.66
C THR A 168 9.21 4.40 -2.20
N GLN A 169 8.44 5.06 -1.32
CA GLN A 169 7.25 5.79 -1.74
C GLN A 169 7.65 7.06 -2.50
N LEU A 170 7.07 7.24 -3.69
CA LEU A 170 7.17 8.47 -4.46
C LEU A 170 6.09 9.44 -3.96
N LEU A 171 6.52 10.61 -3.51
CA LEU A 171 5.64 11.63 -2.96
C LEU A 171 5.63 12.87 -3.86
N SER A 172 4.43 13.44 -4.05
CA SER A 172 4.25 14.79 -4.55
C SER A 172 3.69 15.63 -3.41
N GLU A 173 4.55 16.49 -2.83
CA GLU A 173 4.30 17.21 -1.58
C GLU A 173 4.02 16.27 -0.40
N THR A 174 2.76 15.89 -0.21
CA THR A 174 2.29 14.96 0.83
C THR A 174 1.50 13.78 0.27
N LEU A 175 1.21 13.80 -1.04
CA LEU A 175 0.42 12.78 -1.69
C LEU A 175 1.32 11.64 -2.19
N HIS A 176 0.95 10.41 -1.86
CA HIS A 176 1.54 9.22 -2.46
C HIS A 176 1.10 9.11 -3.91
N ILE A 177 2.07 9.15 -4.83
CA ILE A 177 1.83 9.07 -6.28
C ILE A 177 2.28 7.73 -6.88
N GLY A 178 2.91 6.87 -6.08
CA GLY A 178 3.34 5.53 -6.47
C GLY A 178 4.61 5.09 -5.75
N ASN A 179 5.25 4.04 -6.23
CA ASN A 179 6.41 3.44 -5.57
C ASN A 179 7.57 3.24 -6.54
N CYS A 180 8.81 3.42 -6.05
CA CYS A 180 10.02 2.94 -6.70
C CYS A 180 10.42 1.60 -6.09
N VAL A 181 10.22 0.51 -6.84
CA VAL A 181 10.56 -0.86 -6.46
C VAL A 181 11.98 -1.21 -6.90
N TYR A 182 12.71 -1.92 -6.05
CA TYR A 182 14.09 -2.36 -6.31
C TYR A 182 14.06 -3.83 -6.73
N LEU A 183 14.20 -4.08 -8.04
CA LEU A 183 13.83 -5.34 -8.72
C LEU A 183 14.76 -6.54 -8.44
N ASN A 184 15.96 -6.31 -7.89
CA ASN A 184 16.90 -7.35 -7.47
C ASN A 184 17.40 -7.05 -6.05
N SER A 185 16.47 -6.74 -5.16
CA SER A 185 16.78 -6.41 -3.77
C SER A 185 16.81 -7.64 -2.88
N THR A 186 17.77 -7.68 -1.95
CA THR A 186 17.77 -8.59 -0.82
C THR A 186 17.54 -7.79 0.46
N PHE A 187 17.29 -8.49 1.57
CA PHE A 187 17.02 -7.85 2.85
C PHE A 187 18.22 -7.03 3.35
N GLU A 188 19.44 -7.49 3.04
CA GLU A 188 20.71 -6.88 3.43
C GLU A 188 20.96 -5.52 2.74
N HIS A 189 20.25 -5.23 1.64
CA HIS A 189 20.32 -3.91 0.99
C HIS A 189 19.57 -2.81 1.74
N LEU A 190 18.68 -3.16 2.69
CA LEU A 190 18.01 -2.18 3.53
C LEU A 190 18.98 -1.58 4.57
N PRO A 191 18.78 -0.33 5.03
CA PRO A 191 19.54 0.18 6.17
C PRO A 191 19.31 -0.68 7.42
N ALA A 192 20.36 -0.90 8.22
CA ALA A 192 20.28 -1.77 9.41
C ALA A 192 19.12 -1.43 10.39
N PRO A 193 18.80 -0.15 10.69
CA PRO A 193 17.63 0.18 11.51
C PRO A 193 16.30 -0.26 10.90
N VAL A 194 16.18 -0.27 9.56
CA VAL A 194 14.98 -0.72 8.85
C VAL A 194 14.86 -2.24 8.91
N GLN A 195 15.99 -2.96 8.80
CA GLN A 195 16.04 -4.42 8.98
C GLN A 195 15.57 -4.80 10.39
N LEU A 196 16.16 -4.18 11.43
CA LEU A 196 15.83 -4.46 12.83
C LEU A 196 14.34 -4.25 13.15
N ILE A 197 13.78 -3.09 12.74
CA ILE A 197 12.35 -2.80 12.90
C ILE A 197 11.49 -3.87 12.21
N THR A 198 11.91 -4.31 11.02
CA THR A 198 11.18 -5.32 10.24
C THR A 198 11.16 -6.66 10.97
N GLU A 199 12.31 -7.12 11.45
CA GLU A 199 12.44 -8.37 12.19
C GLU A 199 11.66 -8.33 13.51
N GLU A 200 11.79 -7.26 14.29
CA GLU A 200 11.05 -7.06 15.54
C GLU A 200 9.54 -7.11 15.31
N ALA A 201 9.03 -6.35 14.34
CA ALA A 201 7.62 -6.30 14.04
C ALA A 201 7.09 -7.67 13.58
N CYS A 202 7.85 -8.39 12.75
CA CYS A 202 7.46 -9.72 12.28
C CYS A 202 7.47 -10.75 13.43
N GLN A 203 8.48 -10.72 14.29
CA GLN A 203 8.54 -11.60 15.46
C GLN A 203 7.41 -11.30 16.46
N SER A 204 7.10 -10.04 16.71
CA SER A 204 5.98 -9.65 17.58
C SER A 204 4.64 -10.12 17.03
N ALA A 205 4.41 -9.98 15.71
CA ALA A 205 3.22 -10.50 15.07
C ALA A 205 3.14 -12.03 15.13
N TYR A 206 4.26 -12.74 14.91
CA TYR A 206 4.30 -14.20 15.06
C TYR A 206 3.99 -14.64 16.49
N ARG A 207 4.53 -13.95 17.51
CA ARG A 207 4.20 -14.22 18.93
C ARG A 207 2.73 -14.00 19.26
N LEU A 208 2.05 -13.10 18.55
CA LEU A 208 0.60 -12.93 18.62
C LEU A 208 -0.18 -14.07 17.92
N GLY A 209 0.51 -14.95 17.20
CA GLY A 209 -0.06 -16.05 16.42
C GLY A 209 -0.46 -15.66 15.00
N TYR A 210 0.14 -14.60 14.43
CA TYR A 210 -0.06 -14.23 13.03
C TYR A 210 0.95 -14.91 12.11
N SER A 211 0.46 -15.43 10.99
CA SER A 211 1.26 -15.91 9.85
C SER A 211 0.64 -15.39 8.56
N GLY A 212 1.44 -14.87 7.64
CA GLY A 212 0.92 -14.22 6.44
C GLY A 212 1.80 -13.10 5.90
N LEU A 213 1.22 -12.32 4.99
CA LEU A 213 1.89 -11.19 4.37
C LEU A 213 2.00 -10.01 5.34
N VAL A 214 3.13 -9.31 5.25
CA VAL A 214 3.46 -8.13 6.06
C VAL A 214 4.03 -7.06 5.15
N GLY A 215 3.44 -5.88 5.17
CA GLY A 215 4.00 -4.66 4.62
C GLY A 215 4.24 -3.65 5.73
N LEU A 216 5.42 -3.07 5.81
CA LEU A 216 5.76 -2.07 6.83
C LEU A 216 6.19 -0.77 6.16
N ASP A 217 5.50 0.32 6.47
CA ASP A 217 5.93 1.66 6.07
C ASP A 217 6.88 2.23 7.14
N ILE A 218 8.14 2.42 6.78
CA ILE A 218 9.23 2.80 7.68
C ILE A 218 9.91 4.05 7.12
N LEU A 219 9.89 5.12 7.92
CA LEU A 219 10.64 6.34 7.60
C LEU A 219 12.09 6.15 8.02
N TYR A 220 13.02 6.52 7.15
CA TYR A 220 14.46 6.44 7.41
C TYR A 220 15.12 7.79 7.19
N ARG A 221 15.96 8.17 8.17
CA ARG A 221 16.78 9.36 8.15
C ARG A 221 18.25 8.98 8.11
N GLN A 222 18.90 9.35 7.01
CA GLN A 222 20.30 9.03 6.71
C GLN A 222 21.27 9.76 7.64
N ARG A 223 21.02 11.05 7.93
CA ARG A 223 21.98 11.91 8.67
C ARG A 223 22.43 11.34 10.03
N ASP A 224 21.56 10.58 10.69
CA ASP A 224 21.83 9.98 12.00
C ASP A 224 21.47 8.48 12.03
N ASN A 225 21.27 7.85 10.86
CA ASN A 225 20.94 6.45 10.71
C ASN A 225 19.79 6.01 11.64
N ARG A 226 18.68 6.74 11.64
CA ARG A 226 17.49 6.44 12.44
C ARG A 226 16.32 6.05 11.56
N ALA A 227 15.54 5.08 12.01
CA ALA A 227 14.29 4.69 11.37
C ALA A 227 13.15 4.64 12.37
N VAL A 228 11.92 4.83 11.87
CA VAL A 228 10.69 4.67 12.65
C VAL A 228 9.59 4.01 11.83
N LEU A 229 8.87 3.06 12.44
CA LEU A 229 7.68 2.43 11.86
C LEU A 229 6.48 3.39 11.97
N ILE A 230 5.80 3.65 10.85
CA ILE A 230 4.69 4.61 10.80
C ILE A 230 3.34 4.02 10.37
N ASP A 231 3.35 2.88 9.67
CA ASP A 231 2.13 2.19 9.26
C ASP A 231 2.35 0.68 9.12
N PRO A 232 1.62 -0.16 9.88
CA PRO A 232 1.65 -1.60 9.73
C PRO A 232 0.58 -2.08 8.75
N ASN A 233 0.95 -2.93 7.80
CA ASN A 233 0.04 -3.51 6.83
C ASN A 233 0.17 -5.04 6.83
N PHE A 234 -0.39 -5.72 7.84
CA PHE A 234 -0.44 -7.18 7.95
C PHE A 234 -1.54 -7.74 7.05
N ARG A 235 -1.33 -7.62 5.74
CA ARG A 235 -2.28 -7.94 4.68
C ARG A 235 -1.59 -7.84 3.33
N TRP A 236 -2.26 -8.32 2.29
CA TRP A 236 -1.93 -7.90 0.93
C TRP A 236 -2.16 -6.39 0.81
N ASN A 237 -1.22 -5.67 0.19
CA ASN A 237 -1.37 -4.25 -0.14
C ASN A 237 -0.84 -3.96 -1.56
N GLY A 238 -0.96 -2.71 -2.01
CA GLY A 238 -0.55 -2.33 -3.38
C GLY A 238 0.91 -2.62 -3.68
N SER A 239 1.80 -2.48 -2.69
CA SER A 239 3.22 -2.77 -2.84
C SER A 239 3.53 -4.27 -2.82
N THR A 240 2.68 -5.11 -2.22
CA THR A 240 2.85 -6.58 -2.27
C THR A 240 2.85 -7.06 -3.72
N THR A 241 1.85 -6.66 -4.52
CA THR A 241 1.77 -7.03 -5.95
C THR A 241 2.99 -6.52 -6.71
N ALA A 242 3.40 -5.27 -6.46
CA ALA A 242 4.55 -4.66 -7.12
C ALA A 242 5.85 -5.42 -6.85
N ASN A 243 6.10 -5.83 -5.60
CA ASN A 243 7.31 -6.58 -5.24
C ASN A 243 7.28 -8.02 -5.76
N LEU A 244 6.14 -8.71 -5.71
CA LEU A 244 6.02 -10.07 -6.26
C LEU A 244 6.21 -10.10 -7.78
N LEU A 245 5.64 -9.13 -8.51
CA LEU A 245 5.87 -8.98 -9.95
C LEU A 245 7.29 -8.53 -10.26
N GLY A 246 7.94 -7.82 -9.33
CA GLY A 246 9.29 -7.32 -9.48
C GLY A 246 10.29 -8.40 -9.86
N ASN A 247 10.21 -9.58 -9.25
CA ASN A 247 11.08 -10.71 -9.57
C ASN A 247 10.90 -11.18 -11.03
N ILE A 248 9.65 -11.29 -11.50
CA ILE A 248 9.34 -11.70 -12.88
C ILE A 248 9.85 -10.64 -13.88
N ILE A 249 9.64 -9.36 -13.56
CA ILE A 249 10.10 -8.24 -14.39
C ILE A 249 11.62 -8.20 -14.44
N PHE A 250 12.31 -8.40 -13.31
CA PHE A 250 13.76 -8.51 -13.26
C PHE A 250 14.26 -9.64 -14.14
N GLU A 251 13.67 -10.83 -14.02
CA GLU A 251 14.07 -12.00 -14.80
C GLU A 251 13.99 -11.73 -16.30
N LYS A 252 12.92 -11.04 -16.74
CA LYS A 252 12.67 -10.72 -18.15
C LYS A 252 13.55 -9.59 -18.67
N THR A 253 13.79 -8.55 -17.87
CA THR A 253 14.36 -7.28 -18.34
C THR A 253 15.79 -7.03 -17.88
N LYS A 254 16.22 -7.66 -16.78
CA LYS A 254 17.49 -7.44 -16.08
C LYS A 254 17.71 -6.00 -15.62
N GLN A 255 16.62 -5.26 -15.45
CA GLN A 255 16.62 -3.85 -15.02
C GLN A 255 16.56 -3.75 -13.49
N ASN A 256 17.10 -2.68 -12.91
CA ASN A 256 17.27 -2.58 -11.47
C ASN A 256 16.07 -1.96 -10.74
N TYR A 257 15.32 -1.11 -11.44
CA TYR A 257 14.29 -0.28 -10.84
C TYR A 257 12.98 -0.37 -11.59
N MET A 258 11.88 -0.22 -10.84
CA MET A 258 10.54 -0.08 -11.41
C MET A 258 9.76 1.02 -10.70
N PHE A 259 9.20 1.95 -11.47
CA PHE A 259 8.14 2.82 -10.97
C PHE A 259 6.78 2.13 -11.13
N TRP A 260 6.08 1.97 -10.02
CA TRP A 260 4.72 1.47 -9.94
C TRP A 260 3.76 2.65 -9.75
N LEU A 261 3.05 3.02 -10.80
CA LEU A 261 2.29 4.27 -10.88
C LEU A 261 0.84 4.04 -11.34
N GLY A 262 -0.06 4.90 -10.87
CA GLY A 262 -1.42 5.02 -11.39
C GLY A 262 -1.55 6.20 -12.34
N PHE A 263 -2.26 6.02 -13.45
CA PHE A 263 -2.59 7.07 -14.40
C PHE A 263 -4.08 7.07 -14.71
N SER A 264 -4.63 8.22 -15.07
CA SER A 264 -5.98 8.36 -15.61
C SER A 264 -5.96 9.18 -16.90
N THR A 265 -6.71 8.79 -17.92
CA THR A 265 -6.75 9.49 -19.21
C THR A 265 -8.12 9.43 -19.86
N THR A 266 -8.52 10.54 -20.49
CA THR A 266 -9.69 10.64 -21.38
C THR A 266 -9.29 10.80 -22.85
N ARG A 267 -8.00 10.61 -23.18
CA ARG A 267 -7.47 10.87 -24.54
C ARG A 267 -7.78 9.77 -25.54
N TYR A 268 -8.16 8.60 -25.06
CA TYR A 268 -8.43 7.42 -25.86
C TYR A 268 -9.85 6.96 -25.60
N ASP A 269 -10.58 6.68 -26.67
CA ASP A 269 -11.92 6.06 -26.59
C ASP A 269 -11.81 4.53 -26.52
N LYS A 270 -10.71 3.97 -27.05
CA LYS A 270 -10.46 2.53 -27.10
C LYS A 270 -9.10 2.17 -26.51
N PHE A 271 -9.07 1.10 -25.73
CA PHE A 271 -7.85 0.56 -25.15
C PHE A 271 -6.82 0.14 -26.23
N SER A 272 -7.28 -0.31 -27.40
CA SER A 272 -6.41 -0.64 -28.55
C SER A 272 -5.55 0.53 -29.03
N ASP A 273 -6.07 1.75 -28.92
CA ASP A 273 -5.39 2.95 -29.41
C ASP A 273 -4.27 3.34 -28.45
N LEU A 274 -4.53 3.17 -27.15
CA LEU A 274 -3.51 3.24 -26.11
C LEU A 274 -2.42 2.20 -26.32
N LEU A 275 -2.78 0.92 -26.54
CA LEU A 275 -1.80 -0.14 -26.82
C LEU A 275 -0.96 0.18 -28.06
N THR A 276 -1.57 0.71 -29.12
CA THR A 276 -0.86 1.11 -30.33
C THR A 276 0.12 2.23 -30.06
N LYS A 277 -0.29 3.24 -29.28
CA LYS A 277 0.58 4.35 -28.89
C LYS A 277 1.78 3.89 -28.06
N PHE A 278 1.56 2.96 -27.14
CA PHE A 278 2.59 2.47 -26.21
C PHE A 278 3.39 1.29 -26.77
N ARG A 279 3.03 0.76 -27.94
CA ARG A 279 3.57 -0.49 -28.50
C ARG A 279 5.09 -0.60 -28.45
N ARG A 280 5.80 0.45 -28.87
CA ARG A 280 7.28 0.43 -28.84
C ARG A 280 7.83 0.22 -27.43
N HIS A 281 7.28 0.91 -26.44
CA HIS A 281 7.71 0.81 -25.04
C HIS A 281 7.32 -0.54 -24.42
N LEU A 282 6.15 -1.09 -24.81
CA LEU A 282 5.71 -2.42 -24.39
C LEU A 282 6.62 -3.52 -24.96
N ASP A 283 6.92 -3.44 -26.26
CA ASP A 283 7.76 -4.41 -26.98
C ASP A 283 9.21 -4.39 -26.44
N ASN A 284 9.72 -3.21 -26.09
CA ASN A 284 11.04 -3.05 -25.47
C ASN A 284 11.09 -3.48 -23.99
N GLY A 285 9.95 -3.74 -23.35
CA GLY A 285 9.89 -4.04 -21.91
C GLY A 285 10.23 -2.86 -21.01
N GLU A 286 10.04 -1.63 -21.50
CA GLU A 286 10.23 -0.39 -20.75
C GLU A 286 8.98 -0.04 -19.94
N ILE A 287 7.80 -0.45 -20.43
CA ILE A 287 6.51 -0.23 -19.79
C ILE A 287 5.74 -1.56 -19.76
N PHE A 288 5.08 -1.83 -18.65
CA PHE A 288 4.13 -2.92 -18.49
C PHE A 288 2.78 -2.34 -18.03
N ILE A 289 1.70 -2.77 -18.67
CA ILE A 289 0.34 -2.48 -18.20
C ILE A 289 -0.04 -3.59 -17.24
N ILE A 290 -0.21 -3.25 -15.97
CA ILE A 290 -0.49 -4.19 -14.90
C ILE A 290 -2.00 -4.36 -14.71
N GLY A 291 -2.76 -3.30 -14.94
CA GLY A 291 -4.21 -3.32 -14.86
C GLY A 291 -4.81 -2.07 -15.48
N GLY A 292 -6.07 -2.16 -15.86
CA GLY A 292 -6.80 -1.03 -16.42
C GLY A 292 -8.30 -1.22 -16.29
N VAL A 293 -9.03 -0.14 -16.05
CA VAL A 293 -10.49 -0.12 -16.11
C VAL A 293 -10.95 1.04 -16.99
N ASN A 294 -11.87 0.76 -17.91
CA ASN A 294 -12.61 1.82 -18.60
C ASN A 294 -13.78 2.24 -17.71
N ARG A 295 -13.79 3.50 -17.27
CA ARG A 295 -14.96 4.10 -16.64
C ARG A 295 -15.83 4.66 -17.75
N GLU A 296 -16.66 3.80 -18.33
CA GLU A 296 -17.49 4.13 -19.51
C GLU A 296 -18.35 5.38 -19.31
N MET A 297 -18.85 5.62 -18.09
CA MET A 297 -19.64 6.82 -17.77
C MET A 297 -18.83 8.13 -17.79
N GLU A 298 -17.51 8.07 -17.68
CA GLU A 298 -16.60 9.22 -17.61
C GLU A 298 -15.69 9.33 -18.86
N ASN A 299 -15.82 8.40 -19.82
CA ASN A 299 -14.86 8.18 -20.92
C ASN A 299 -13.39 8.25 -20.44
N ASN A 300 -13.11 7.58 -19.32
CA ASN A 300 -11.85 7.71 -18.59
C ASN A 300 -11.23 6.33 -18.33
N PHE A 301 -10.04 6.11 -18.85
CA PHE A 301 -9.23 4.94 -18.52
C PHE A 301 -8.40 5.22 -17.27
N VAL A 302 -8.54 4.36 -16.26
CA VAL A 302 -7.62 4.33 -15.12
C VAL A 302 -6.70 3.14 -15.26
N LEU A 303 -5.39 3.36 -15.19
CA LEU A 303 -4.35 2.39 -15.53
C LEU A 303 -3.35 2.26 -14.38
N GLY A 304 -2.92 1.04 -14.11
CA GLY A 304 -1.71 0.75 -13.35
C GLY A 304 -0.57 0.43 -14.31
N LEU A 305 0.49 1.23 -14.28
CA LEU A 305 1.68 1.05 -15.11
C LEU A 305 2.90 0.72 -14.24
N ALA A 306 3.71 -0.21 -14.74
CA ALA A 306 5.06 -0.46 -14.26
C ALA A 306 6.05 0.05 -15.31
N LEU A 307 6.79 1.10 -14.97
CA LEU A 307 7.87 1.64 -15.80
C LEU A 307 9.17 1.04 -15.31
N VAL A 308 10.04 0.57 -16.19
CA VAL A 308 11.20 -0.25 -15.82
C VAL A 308 12.48 0.35 -16.42
N GLY A 309 13.58 0.31 -15.67
CA GLY A 309 14.84 0.94 -16.09
C GLY A 309 16.05 0.56 -15.24
N SER A 310 17.24 0.76 -15.81
CA SER A 310 18.53 0.42 -15.17
C SER A 310 18.94 1.51 -14.20
N ARG A 311 18.51 2.75 -14.47
CA ARG A 311 18.77 3.94 -13.67
C ARG A 311 17.46 4.68 -13.44
N LEU A 312 17.38 5.42 -12.35
CA LEU A 312 16.20 6.24 -12.01
C LEU A 312 15.88 7.28 -13.09
N VAL A 313 16.89 7.81 -13.80
CA VAL A 313 16.67 8.77 -14.90
C VAL A 313 15.88 8.15 -16.06
N ASP A 314 16.10 6.87 -16.35
CA ASP A 314 15.39 6.17 -17.43
C ASP A 314 13.89 6.06 -17.09
N LEU A 315 13.57 5.90 -15.80
CA LEU A 315 12.20 5.84 -15.30
C LEU A 315 11.49 7.19 -15.40
N GLU A 316 12.17 8.30 -15.12
CA GLU A 316 11.60 9.64 -15.25
C GLU A 316 11.33 10.01 -16.71
N GLU A 317 12.17 9.57 -17.66
CA GLU A 317 11.91 9.74 -19.10
C GLU A 317 10.64 8.98 -19.53
N ASN A 318 10.50 7.71 -19.10
CA ASN A 318 9.29 6.93 -19.36
C ASN A 318 8.07 7.54 -18.69
N ARG A 319 8.20 8.07 -17.47
CA ARG A 319 7.11 8.74 -16.76
C ARG A 319 6.67 10.00 -17.49
N LYS A 320 7.61 10.81 -17.97
CA LYS A 320 7.32 12.00 -18.78
C LYS A 320 6.58 11.63 -20.06
N PHE A 321 7.03 10.60 -20.76
CA PHE A 321 6.31 10.07 -21.93
C PHE A 321 4.87 9.68 -21.56
N CYS A 322 4.65 9.00 -20.43
CA CYS A 322 3.30 8.64 -19.97
C CYS A 322 2.44 9.89 -19.72
N LEU A 323 2.96 10.89 -18.99
CA LEU A 323 2.24 12.13 -18.70
C LEU A 323 1.90 12.96 -19.95
N GLU A 324 2.75 12.92 -20.97
CA GLU A 324 2.51 13.64 -22.23
C GLU A 324 1.48 12.95 -23.11
N ASN A 325 1.21 11.65 -22.92
CA ASN A 325 0.39 10.84 -23.81
C ASN A 325 -0.86 10.23 -23.14
N LEU A 326 -1.01 10.33 -21.81
CA LEU A 326 -2.21 10.01 -21.03
C LEU A 326 -2.87 11.32 -20.58
#